data_AF-A0A8H7CJG6-F1
#
_entry.id   AF-A0A8H7CJG6-F1
#
_cell.length_a   1.000
_cell.length_b   1.000
_cell.length_c   1.000
_cell.angle_alpha   90.00
_cell.angle_beta   90.00
_cell.angle_gamma   90.00
#
_symmetry.space_group_name_H-M   'P 1'
#
loop_
_entity.id
_entity.type
_entity.pdbx_description
1 polymer ?
#
loop_
_entity_poly.entity_id
_entity_poly.type
_entity_poly.pdbx_seq_one_letter_code
_entity_poly.pdbx_strand_id
1 'polypeptide(L)'
;MGGPNLEVFKFAVYLFVPIVSLVYFGDPAWYHTHVVPYRNKLLPPLEKTVREIPFEQHRVREELERIKNERLERREAKEREAKRE
;
A
#
# COMPACT_ATOMS: atom_id res chain seq x y z
N MET A 1 42.38 20.68 8.96
CA MET A 1 41.27 20.30 9.84
C MET A 1 40.77 21.56 10.54
N GLY A 2 39.52 21.97 10.34
CA GLY A 2 39.02 23.34 10.60
C GLY A 2 38.79 23.75 12.06
N GLY A 3 39.63 23.30 12.99
CA GLY A 3 39.62 23.70 14.39
C GLY A 3 38.39 23.25 15.21
N PRO A 4 38.39 23.48 16.54
CA PRO A 4 37.34 23.02 17.46
C PRO A 4 35.93 23.51 17.10
N ASN A 5 35.80 24.72 16.54
CA ASN A 5 34.51 25.29 16.15
C ASN A 5 33.82 24.46 15.05
N LEU A 6 34.59 23.89 14.11
CA LEU A 6 34.04 23.07 13.05
C LEU A 6 33.56 21.70 13.57
N GLU A 7 34.19 21.19 14.62
CA GLU A 7 33.78 19.95 15.28
C GLU A 7 32.47 20.13 16.03
N VAL A 8 32.32 21.24 16.76
CA VAL A 8 31.05 21.60 17.43
C VAL A 8 29.92 21.78 16.42
N PHE A 9 30.18 22.45 15.28
CA PHE A 9 29.19 22.60 14.22
C PHE A 9 28.74 21.25 13.64
N LYS A 10 29.69 20.38 13.27
CA LYS A 10 29.37 19.04 12.75
C LYS A 10 28.57 18.22 13.75
N PHE A 11 28.96 18.26 15.01
CA PHE A 11 28.24 17.58 16.09
C PHE A 11 26.80 18.09 16.21
N ALA A 12 26.60 19.41 16.21
CA ALA A 12 25.28 20.01 16.26
C ALA A 12 24.43 19.56 15.05
N VAL A 13 24.97 19.57 13.83
CA VAL A 13 24.26 19.09 12.64
C VAL A 13 23.86 17.62 12.78
N TYR A 14 24.79 16.75 13.17
CA TYR A 14 24.51 15.32 13.34
C TYR A 14 23.49 15.04 14.45
N LEU A 15 23.40 15.89 15.46
CA LEU A 15 22.42 15.77 16.52
C LEU A 15 21.05 16.32 16.10
N PHE A 16 21.01 17.56 15.60
CA PHE A 16 19.76 18.26 15.35
C PHE A 16 19.04 17.81 14.07
N VAL A 17 19.76 17.43 13.01
CA VAL A 17 19.12 16.96 11.78
C VAL A 17 18.20 15.76 12.02
N PRO A 18 18.62 14.65 12.66
CA PRO A 18 17.72 13.54 12.92
C PRO A 18 16.62 13.89 13.92
N ILE A 19 16.91 14.67 14.97
CA ILE A 19 15.91 15.07 15.96
C ILE A 19 14.80 15.91 15.32
N VAL A 20 15.17 16.94 14.56
CA VAL A 20 14.21 17.81 13.87
C VAL A 20 13.41 17.01 12.85
N SER A 21 14.06 16.10 12.11
CA SER A 21 13.37 15.22 11.16
C SER A 21 12.34 14.34 11.86
N LEU A 22 12.69 13.74 13.01
CA LEU A 22 11.77 12.91 13.79
C LEU A 22 10.59 13.71 14.35
N VAL A 23 10.82 14.92 14.85
CA VAL A 23 9.76 15.78 15.38
C VAL A 23 8.83 16.25 14.26
N TYR A 24 9.39 16.65 13.11
CA TYR A 24 8.61 17.17 11.99
C TYR A 24 7.81 16.07 11.29
N PHE A 25 8.47 14.96 10.92
CA PHE A 25 7.79 13.86 10.20
C PHE A 25 7.04 12.91 11.13
N GLY A 26 7.35 12.90 12.43
CA GLY A 26 6.67 12.10 13.44
C GLY A 26 5.37 12.72 13.94
N ASP A 27 5.06 13.96 13.56
CA ASP A 27 3.77 14.59 13.86
C ASP A 27 2.62 13.78 13.21
N PRO A 28 1.66 13.27 14.00
CA PRO A 28 0.49 12.58 13.47
C PRO A 28 -0.28 13.42 12.45
N ALA A 29 -0.39 14.74 12.65
CA ALA A 29 -1.09 15.62 11.73
C ALA A 29 -0.38 15.72 10.38
N TRP A 30 0.95 15.78 10.39
CA TRP A 30 1.75 15.72 9.17
C TRP A 30 1.51 14.43 8.39
N TYR A 31 1.53 13.27 9.08
CA TYR A 31 1.27 11.96 8.47
C TYR A 31 -0.14 11.88 7.84
N HIS A 32 -1.17 12.30 8.57
CA HIS A 32 -2.55 12.29 8.08
C HIS A 32 -2.77 13.21 6.88
N THR A 33 -2.05 14.32 6.81
CA THR A 33 -2.21 15.31 5.73
C THR A 33 -1.41 14.92 4.49
N HIS A 34 -0.21 14.36 4.65
CA HIS A 34 0.71 14.14 3.53
C HIS A 34 0.76 12.67 3.08
N VAL A 35 0.74 11.71 4.00
CA VAL A 35 0.95 10.29 3.70
C VAL A 35 -0.38 9.58 3.39
N VAL A 36 -1.40 9.78 4.22
CA VAL A 36 -2.69 9.07 4.09
C VAL A 36 -3.39 9.34 2.74
N PRO A 37 -3.46 10.58 2.21
CA PRO A 37 -4.11 10.82 0.93
C PRO A 37 -3.38 10.14 -0.22
N TYR A 38 -2.06 10.01 -0.12
CA TYR A 38 -1.24 9.36 -1.13
C TYR A 38 -1.40 7.83 -1.10
N ARG A 39 -1.58 7.24 0.08
CA ARG A 39 -1.91 5.81 0.24
C ARG A 39 -3.15 5.42 -0.58
N ASN A 40 -4.19 6.27 -0.57
CA ASN A 40 -5.43 6.02 -1.32
C ASN A 40 -5.26 6.14 -2.84
N LYS A 41 -4.21 6.82 -3.31
CA LYS A 41 -3.87 6.91 -4.74
C LYS A 41 -3.00 5.76 -5.21
N LEU A 42 -2.09 5.28 -4.35
CA LEU A 42 -1.14 4.22 -4.68
C LEU A 42 -1.75 2.82 -4.54
N LEU A 43 -2.59 2.61 -3.53
CA LEU A 43 -3.17 1.30 -3.26
C LEU A 43 -4.56 1.19 -3.91
N PRO A 44 -4.91 0.01 -4.44
CA PRO A 44 -6.27 -0.24 -4.89
C PRO A 44 -7.26 -0.03 -3.74
N PRO A 45 -8.50 0.42 -4.03
CA PRO A 45 -9.55 0.52 -3.03
C PRO A 45 -9.67 -0.77 -2.24
N LEU A 46 -9.93 -0.64 -0.95
CA LEU A 46 -10.00 -1.78 -0.04
C LEU A 46 -11.10 -2.77 -0.42
N GLU A 47 -12.17 -2.30 -1.03
CA GLU A 47 -13.27 -3.09 -1.59
C GLU A 47 -12.81 -4.04 -2.71
N LYS A 48 -11.76 -3.65 -3.45
CA LYS A 48 -11.21 -4.44 -4.57
C LYS A 48 -10.08 -5.37 -4.13
N THR A 49 -9.71 -5.34 -2.86
CA THR A 49 -8.63 -6.15 -2.31
C THR A 49 -9.21 -7.31 -1.51
N VAL A 50 -8.86 -8.54 -1.88
CA VAL A 50 -9.25 -9.74 -1.11
C VAL A 50 -8.47 -9.72 0.21
N ARG A 51 -9.17 -9.42 1.31
CA ARG A 51 -8.58 -9.35 2.66
C ARG A 51 -8.60 -10.69 3.39
N GLU A 52 -9.63 -11.49 3.12
CA GLU A 52 -9.83 -12.79 3.72
C GLU A 52 -9.33 -13.85 2.76
N ILE A 53 -8.05 -14.18 2.91
CA ILE A 53 -7.42 -15.24 2.12
C ILE A 53 -7.65 -16.55 2.89
N PRO A 54 -8.28 -17.57 2.29
CA PRO A 54 -8.43 -18.86 2.95
C PRO A 54 -7.04 -19.48 3.17
N PHE A 55 -6.77 -19.89 4.41
CA PHE A 55 -5.50 -20.54 4.77
C PHE A 55 -5.60 -22.06 4.80
N GLU A 56 -6.80 -22.60 4.92
CA GLU A 56 -7.06 -24.03 4.98
C GLU A 56 -7.19 -24.64 3.57
N GLN A 57 -6.56 -25.78 3.34
CA GLN A 57 -6.45 -26.37 2.00
C GLN A 57 -7.81 -26.67 1.35
N HIS A 58 -8.81 -27.09 2.12
CA HIS A 58 -10.15 -27.35 1.58
C HIS A 58 -10.84 -26.06 1.14
N ARG A 59 -10.81 -25.02 1.97
CA ARG A 59 -11.33 -23.68 1.66
C ARG A 59 -10.69 -23.07 0.42
N VAL A 60 -9.38 -23.26 0.25
CA VAL A 60 -8.66 -22.79 -0.94
C VAL A 60 -9.20 -23.48 -2.20
N ARG A 61 -9.44 -24.80 -2.16
CA ARG A 61 -9.98 -25.53 -3.32
C ARG A 61 -11.40 -25.09 -3.66
N GLU A 62 -12.27 -24.96 -2.66
CA GLU A 62 -13.63 -24.44 -2.84
C GLU A 62 -13.63 -23.05 -3.50
N GLU A 63 -12.77 -22.14 -3.02
CA GLU A 63 -12.68 -20.79 -3.56
C GLU A 63 -12.14 -20.78 -5.00
N LEU A 64 -11.18 -21.65 -5.32
CA LEU A 64 -10.67 -21.81 -6.69
C LEU A 64 -11.74 -22.34 -7.66
N GLU A 65 -12.56 -23.30 -7.22
CA GLU A 65 -13.68 -23.80 -8.01
C GLU A 65 -14.71 -22.71 -8.27
N ARG A 66 -15.06 -21.91 -7.24
CA ARG A 66 -15.93 -20.74 -7.39
C ARG A 66 -15.40 -19.75 -8.45
N ILE A 67 -14.13 -19.39 -8.34
CA ILE A 67 -13.47 -18.46 -9.29
C ILE A 67 -13.45 -19.02 -10.71
N LYS A 68 -13.23 -20.33 -10.85
CA LYS A 68 -13.22 -20.99 -12.17
C LYS A 68 -14.60 -20.94 -12.81
N ASN A 69 -15.66 -21.23 -12.06
CA ASN A 69 -17.04 -21.20 -12.56
C ASN A 69 -17.45 -19.78 -12.96
N GLU A 70 -17.15 -18.78 -12.13
CA GLU A 70 -17.43 -17.37 -12.45
C GLU A 70 -16.74 -16.91 -13.74
N ARG A 71 -15.51 -17.38 -13.99
CA ARG A 71 -14.79 -17.08 -15.25
C ARG A 71 -15.44 -17.71 -16.46
N LEU A 72 -15.93 -18.95 -16.34
CA LEU A 72 -16.63 -19.64 -17.42
C LEU A 72 -17.94 -18.92 -17.76
N GLU A 73 -18.74 -18.57 -16.75
CA GLU A 73 -20.00 -17.83 -16.93
C GLU A 73 -19.77 -16.47 -17.61
N ARG A 74 -18.77 -15.70 -17.17
CA ARG A 74 -18.40 -14.42 -17.78
C ARG A 74 -17.96 -14.58 -19.23
N ARG A 75 -17.25 -15.66 -19.56
CA ARG A 75 -16.83 -15.95 -20.94
C ARG A 75 -18.03 -16.28 -21.82
N GLU A 76 -18.92 -17.15 -21.35
CA GLU A 76 -20.14 -17.51 -22.07
C GLU A 76 -21.09 -16.32 -22.26
N ALA A 77 -21.16 -15.40 -21.28
CA ALA A 77 -21.92 -14.16 -21.41
C ALA A 77 -21.36 -13.29 -22.55
N LYS A 78 -20.04 -13.09 -22.61
CA LYS A 78 -19.38 -12.34 -23.69
C LYS A 78 -19.55 -12.99 -25.06
N GLU A 79 -19.43 -14.32 -25.14
CA GLU A 79 -19.63 -15.05 -26.41
C GLU A 79 -21.09 -14.99 -26.90
N ARG A 80 -22.07 -14.92 -25.98
CA ARG A 80 -23.48 -14.71 -26.31
C ARG A 80 -23.77 -13.29 -26.80
N GLU A 81 -23.13 -12.29 -26.21
CA GLU A 81 -23.25 -10.89 -26.60
C GLU A 81 -22.63 -10.64 -27.99
N ALA A 82 -21.44 -11.18 -28.23
CA ALA A 82 -20.75 -11.10 -29.53
C ALA A 82 -21.44 -11.87 -30.68
N LYS A 83 -22.36 -12.78 -30.38
CA LYS A 83 -23.20 -13.48 -31.38
C LYS A 83 -24.53 -12.76 -31.64
N ARG A 84 -24.88 -11.77 -30.82
CA ARG A 84 -26.13 -10.99 -30.94
C ARG A 84 -25.92 -9.69 -31.73
N GLU A 85 -24.70 -9.15 -31.76
CA GLU A 85 -24.23 -8.17 -32.76
C GLU A 85 -23.91 -8.86 -34.09
#